data_AF-A0A2P6S0I9-F1
#
_entry.id   AF-A0A2P6S0I9-F1
#
_cell.length_a   1.000
_cell.length_b   1.000
_cell.length_c   1.000
_cell.angle_alpha   90.00
_cell.angle_beta   90.00
_cell.angle_gamma   90.00
#
_symmetry.space_group_name_H-M   'P 1'
#
loop_
_entity.id
_entity.type
_entity.pdbx_description
1 polymer ?
#
loop_
_entity_poly.entity_id
_entity_poly.type
_entity_poly.pdbx_seq_one_letter_code
_entity_poly.pdbx_strand_id
1 'polypeptide(L)' 'MQKNILSAILEARVRKEGKGTEIRVVSNLARRCLELNGRNRPTMREVTMELEAIQMLGENAQNDR' A
#
# COMPACT_ATOMS: atom_id res chain seq x y z
N MET A 1 8.66 15.72 -15.02
CA MET A 1 8.13 15.41 -13.67
C MET A 1 7.23 14.20 -13.77
N GLN A 2 7.53 13.11 -13.06
CA GLN A 2 6.56 12.02 -12.90
C GLN A 2 5.36 12.60 -12.16
N LYS A 3 4.17 12.63 -12.78
CA LYS A 3 2.94 13.00 -12.07
C LYS A 3 2.74 11.98 -10.96
N ASN A 4 2.75 12.43 -9.71
CA ASN A 4 2.37 11.59 -8.58
C ASN A 4 0.85 11.41 -8.62
N ILE A 5 0.37 10.54 -9.51
CA ILE A 5 -1.05 10.27 -9.73
C ILE A 5 -1.70 9.74 -8.44
N LEU A 6 -0.91 9.10 -7.57
CA LEU A 6 -1.41 8.56 -6.31
C LEU A 6 -2.04 9.64 -5.43
N SER A 7 -1.43 10.82 -5.30
CA SER A 7 -2.00 11.89 -4.47
C SER A 7 -3.29 12.49 -5.05
N ALA A 8 -3.51 12.35 -6.36
CA ALA A 8 -4.71 12.82 -7.04
C ALA A 8 -5.90 11.85 -6.90
N ILE A 9 -5.64 10.55 -6.74
CA ILE A 9 -6.69 9.51 -6.63
C ILE A 9 -7.03 9.15 -5.18
N LEU A 10 -6.13 9.43 -4.23
CA LEU A 10 -6.37 9.11 -2.82
C LEU A 10 -7.51 9.93 -2.24
N GLU A 11 -8.46 9.23 -1.61
CA GLU A 11 -9.53 9.88 -0.87
C GLU A 11 -8.97 10.73 0.28
N ALA A 12 -9.67 11.83 0.56
CA ALA A 12 -9.27 12.79 1.60
C ALA A 12 -9.10 12.13 2.97
N ARG A 13 -9.95 11.14 3.30
CA ARG A 13 -9.88 10.39 4.54
C ARG A 13 -8.58 9.58 4.65
N VAL A 14 -8.26 8.80 3.61
CA VAL A 14 -7.03 7.99 3.56
C VAL A 14 -5.79 8.87 3.66
N ARG A 15 -5.79 10.03 2.99
CA ARG A 15 -4.69 11.00 3.07
C ARG A 15 -4.51 11.61 4.47
N LYS A 16 -5.60 11.75 5.22
CA LYS A 16 -5.59 12.33 6.58
C LYS A 16 -5.20 11.31 7.65
N GLU A 17 -5.70 10.08 7.53
CA GLU A 17 -5.59 9.04 8.55
C GLU A 17 -4.39 8.09 8.33
N GLY A 18 -4.01 7.83 7.08
CA GLY A 18 -2.95 6.87 6.75
C GLY A 18 -1.55 7.48 6.80
N LYS A 19 -0.56 6.69 7.21
CA LYS A 19 0.85 7.11 7.12
C LYS A 19 1.31 7.06 5.67
N GLY A 20 2.08 8.06 5.23
CA GLY A 20 2.54 8.15 3.84
C GLY A 20 3.31 6.91 3.35
N THR A 21 4.06 6.25 4.24
CA THR A 21 4.76 4.99 3.95
C THR A 21 3.80 3.83 3.75
N GLU A 22 2.87 3.61 4.69
CA GLU A 22 1.83 2.57 4.61
C GLU A 22 0.97 2.75 3.34
N ILE A 23 0.50 3.97 3.09
CA ILE A 23 -0.25 4.32 1.88
C ILE A 23 0.53 3.93 0.63
N ARG A 24 1.83 4.26 0.56
CA ARG A 24 2.66 3.95 -0.60
C ARG A 24 2.86 2.46 -0.80
N VAL A 25 3.05 1.69 0.27
CA VAL A 25 3.22 0.22 0.19
C VAL A 25 1.92 -0.44 -0.25
N VAL A 26 0.79 -0.10 0.36
CA VAL A 26 -0.53 -0.62 -0.02
C VAL A 26 -0.87 -0.26 -1.47
N SER A 27 -0.57 0.97 -1.90
CA SER A 27 -0.81 1.41 -3.27
C SER A 27 0.02 0.63 -4.29
N ASN A 28 1.27 0.30 -3.96
CA ASN A 28 2.11 -0.54 -4.81
C ASN A 28 1.59 -1.99 -4.89
N LEU A 29 1.09 -2.54 -3.78
CA LEU A 29 0.43 -3.85 -3.77
C LEU A 29 -0.82 -3.84 -4.65
N ALA A 30 -1.70 -2.85 -4.49
CA ALA A 30 -2.89 -2.69 -5.32
C ALA A 30 -2.55 -2.58 -6.82
N ARG A 31 -1.50 -1.81 -7.17
CA ARG A 31 -1.01 -1.71 -8.55
C ARG A 31 -0.60 -3.08 -9.11
N ARG A 32 0.12 -3.90 -8.33
CA ARG A 32 0.52 -5.25 -8.73
C ARG A 32 -0.67 -6.19 -8.92
N CYS A 33 -1.69 -6.10 -8.05
CA CYS A 33 -2.93 -6.88 -8.19
C CYS A 33 -3.69 -6.55 -9.50
N LEU A 34 -3.54 -5.32 -9.99
CA LEU A 34 -4.17 -4.83 -11.21
C LEU A 34 -3.29 -4.98 -12.47
N GLU A 35 -2.18 -5.71 -12.39
CA GLU A 35 -1.31 -5.89 -13.56
C GLU A 35 -2.07 -6.51 -14.75
N LEU A 36 -1.83 -5.97 -15.94
CA LEU A 36 -2.52 -6.40 -17.15
C LEU A 36 -2.19 -7.87 -17.46
N ASN A 37 -0.92 -8.24 -17.27
CA ASN A 37 -0.50 -9.63 -17.35
C ASN A 37 -0.81 -10.34 -16.03
N GLY A 38 -1.77 -11.27 -16.06
CA GLY A 38 -2.19 -12.06 -14.90
C GLY A 38 -1.07 -12.86 -14.24
N ARG A 39 -0.01 -13.22 -14.98
CA ARG A 39 1.15 -13.94 -14.43
C ARG A 39 2.03 -13.08 -13.52
N ASN A 40 1.91 -11.76 -13.62
CA ASN A 40 2.64 -10.80 -12.78
C ASN A 40 1.83 -10.38 -11.55
N ARG A 41 0.55 -10.78 -11.47
CA ARG A 41 -0.27 -10.51 -10.30
C ARG A 41 0.19 -11.40 -9.15
N PRO A 42 0.25 -10.88 -7.91
CA PRO A 42 0.50 -11.71 -6.75
C PRO A 42 -0.65 -12.69 -6.56
N THR A 43 -0.34 -13.85 -6.00
CA THR A 43 -1.31 -14.78 -5.47
C THR A 43 -2.01 -14.19 -4.25
N MET A 44 -3.23 -14.62 -3.94
CA MET A 44 -3.92 -14.15 -2.72
C MET A 44 -3.12 -14.46 -1.44
N ARG A 45 -2.34 -15.55 -1.43
CA ARG A 45 -1.44 -15.86 -0.30
C ARG A 45 -0.37 -14.79 -0.11
N GLU A 46 0.28 -14.35 -1.20
CA GLU A 46 1.27 -13.27 -1.15
C GLU A 46 0.63 -11.94 -0.76
N VAL A 47 -0.58 -11.64 -1.28
CA VAL A 47 -1.34 -10.44 -0.89
C VAL A 47 -1.61 -10.43 0.61
N THR A 48 -2.09 -11.54 1.18
CA THR A 48 -2.34 -11.66 2.62
C THR A 48 -1.07 -11.44 3.42
N MET A 49 0.03 -12.12 3.06
CA MET A 49 1.33 -11.97 3.74
C MET A 49 1.85 -10.53 3.70
N GLU A 50 1.76 -9.85 2.55
CA GLU A 50 2.20 -8.46 2.42
C GLU A 50 1.32 -7.51 3.27
N LEU A 51 0.01 -7.74 3.34
CA LEU A 51 -0.90 -6.95 4.18
C LEU A 51 -0.62 -7.15 5.69
N GLU A 52 -0.38 -8.38 6.12
CA GLU A 52 0.02 -8.68 7.51
C GLU A 52 1.33 -7.96 7.86
N ALA A 53 2.32 -7.99 6.97
CA ALA A 53 3.58 -7.27 7.18
C ALA A 53 3.38 -5.75 7.30
N ILE A 54 2.49 -5.15 6.50
CA ILE A 54 2.15 -3.73 6.58
C ILE A 54 1.53 -3.38 7.94
N GLN A 55 0.65 -4.25 8.47
CA GLN A 55 0.06 -4.05 9.80
C GLN A 55 1.13 -4.07 10.89
N MET A 56 2.06 -5.03 10.85
CA MET A 56 3.18 -5.11 11.81
C MET A 56 4.12 -3.90 11.74
N LEU A 57 4.39 -3.37 10.53
CA LEU A 57 5.16 -2.13 10.37
C LEU A 57 4.44 -0.92 11.01
N GLY A 58 3.10 -0.91 10.96
CA GLY A 58 2.29 0.12 11.58
C GLY A 58 2.36 0.13 13.10
N GLU A 59 2.48 -1.05 13.71
CA GLU A 59 2.60 -1.27 15.16
C GLU A 59 4.00 -0.91 15.70
N ASN A 60 5.06 -1.32 15.01
CA ASN A 60 6.44 -1.03 15.44
C ASN A 60 6.79 0.47 15.42
N ALA A 61 6.15 1.26 14.54
CA ALA A 61 6.33 2.71 14.50
C ALA A 61 5.61 3.47 15.64
N GLN A 62 4.82 2.79 16.47
CA GLN A 62 4.21 3.37 17.67
C GLN A 62 5.06 3.17 18.94
N ASN A 63 6.11 2.34 18.88
CA ASN A 63 6.99 2.05 20.03
C ASN A 63 8.15 3.04 20.21
N ASP A 64 8.32 3.99 19.27
CA ASP A 64 9.33 5.06 19.33
C ASP A 64 8.74 6.42 19.78
N ARG A 65 7.63 6.41 20.52
CA ARG A 65 7.03 7.61 21.14
C ARG A 65 6.93 7.51 22.64
#